data_AF-A0A8T2KJ59-F1
#
_entry.id   AF-A0A8T2KJ59-F1
#
_cell.length_a   1.000
_cell.length_b   1.000
_cell.length_c   1.000
_cell.angle_alpha   90.00
_cell.angle_beta   90.00
_cell.angle_gamma   90.00
#
_symmetry.space_group_name_H-M   'P 1'
#
loop_
_entity.id
_entity.type
_entity.pdbx_description
1 polymer ?
#
loop_
_entity_poly.entity_id
_entity_poly.type
_entity_poly.pdbx_seq_one_letter_code
_entity_poly.pdbx_strand_id
1 'polypeptide(L)'
;MSEDKDVLLHLAQSGRGKTWQVADSPALGQRFYNKRPGMNCEVYVMGDGVDNPSFTCAGELAGSGLTTEKKSPARGAGKVQCGGEDYREGPCGWGGFTPQCLQPWNNPKGYLVVYSLLAIMQGTTVNGLVNIVVTTIEKRFNLKSSLTGLIAASYDIAFCLLSLFVSFYGQRGHKPRWLAFSALMIGLGSIVFSLPHFTTGLYEYGNKFNDFCETSGNTSGLQNCQDNNSYLSNYFFVFVLGQLLMGVGGTPLYTLGTAYFDDCLPGHKSSLYIGIAYGISVVGPAVGFLIGGQLLNIYIDFNKGPSVNLTPTDPRWLGAWWIGFVACGLLTWLLIVPFSCFPKHLPGTEQIQSERISQAHNNGGESIVELKNLGKSFKDFPMSLLLMVKNPVLISLTLASCSDGFITTGFATFLPKFIENQFSLTSSFSAVLGGGVLIPAAAVGQVLGGVIVSRFKLECKNIIKFSLISSIISVALTTVFIFARCGNDPFAGVSALYNG
;
A
#
# COMPACT_ATOMS: atom_id res chain seq x y z
N MET A 1 17.42 -23.12 43.87
CA MET A 1 18.80 -23.67 43.74
C MET A 1 18.87 -25.21 43.68
N SER A 2 17.74 -25.95 43.61
CA SER A 2 17.77 -27.41 43.37
C SER A 2 17.03 -27.88 42.11
N GLU A 3 16.26 -27.02 41.43
CA GLU A 3 15.52 -27.41 40.20
C GLU A 3 16.17 -26.89 38.89
N ASP A 4 17.01 -25.85 38.94
CA ASP A 4 17.70 -25.32 37.75
C ASP A 4 18.93 -26.13 37.32
N LYS A 5 19.43 -27.03 38.17
CA LYS A 5 20.59 -27.88 37.83
C LYS A 5 20.21 -29.05 36.93
N ASP A 6 18.98 -29.56 37.03
CA ASP A 6 18.54 -30.73 36.26
C ASP A 6 18.17 -30.39 34.81
N VAL A 7 17.72 -29.15 34.54
CA VAL A 7 17.42 -28.67 33.18
C VAL A 7 18.71 -28.48 32.36
N LEU A 8 19.80 -28.02 33.00
CA LEU A 8 21.10 -27.85 32.35
C LEU A 8 21.83 -29.17 32.11
N LEU A 9 21.64 -30.17 32.97
CA LEU A 9 22.18 -31.52 32.75
C LEU A 9 21.47 -32.25 31.58
N HIS A 10 20.17 -32.03 31.40
CA HIS A 10 19.42 -32.61 30.29
C HIS A 10 19.82 -32.07 28.92
N LEU A 11 20.23 -30.79 28.85
CA LEU A 11 20.73 -30.18 27.62
C LEU A 11 22.16 -30.63 27.25
N ALA A 12 22.96 -31.04 28.25
CA ALA A 12 24.31 -31.55 28.01
C ALA A 12 24.31 -33.01 27.47
N GLN A 13 23.33 -33.83 27.82
CA GLN A 13 23.26 -35.23 27.38
C GLN A 13 22.58 -35.45 26.01
N SER A 14 21.91 -34.43 25.45
CA SER A 14 21.27 -34.51 24.11
C SER A 14 22.25 -34.30 22.95
N GLY A 15 23.42 -33.71 23.21
CA GLY A 15 24.46 -33.50 22.22
C GLY A 15 25.34 -34.73 22.01
N ARG A 16 24.92 -35.66 21.13
CA ARG A 16 25.81 -36.73 20.64
C ARG A 16 27.12 -36.14 20.09
N GLY A 17 28.22 -36.35 20.80
CA GLY A 17 29.57 -36.37 20.24
C GLY A 17 30.51 -35.19 20.54
N LYS A 18 30.54 -34.62 21.75
CA LYS A 18 31.61 -33.66 22.13
C LYS A 18 32.09 -33.87 23.57
N THR A 19 33.32 -34.38 23.73
CA THR A 19 34.01 -34.58 25.01
C THR A 19 34.52 -33.26 25.56
N TRP A 20 34.02 -32.83 26.73
CA TRP A 20 34.61 -31.77 27.55
C TRP A 20 35.38 -32.41 28.70
N GLN A 21 36.60 -31.94 28.99
CA GLN A 21 37.35 -32.35 30.18
C GLN A 21 37.36 -31.21 31.19
N VAL A 22 37.07 -31.54 32.45
CA VAL A 22 37.09 -30.64 33.61
C VAL A 22 38.43 -30.81 34.31
N ALA A 23 39.12 -29.71 34.60
CA ALA A 23 40.29 -29.69 35.48
C ALA A 23 39.99 -28.80 36.69
N ASP A 24 39.95 -29.40 37.87
CA ASP A 24 39.74 -28.68 39.13
C ASP A 24 41.05 -28.08 39.65
N SER A 25 41.02 -26.83 40.09
CA SER A 25 42.08 -26.22 40.91
C SER A 25 41.48 -25.22 41.90
N PRO A 26 41.85 -25.22 43.19
CA PRO A 26 40.93 -24.79 44.26
C PRO A 26 40.96 -23.28 44.59
N ALA A 27 41.29 -22.39 43.66
CA ALA A 27 41.43 -20.96 43.97
C ALA A 27 40.86 -19.97 42.93
N LEU A 28 40.38 -20.42 41.78
CA LEU A 28 39.65 -19.58 40.82
C LEU A 28 38.64 -20.47 40.08
N GLY A 29 37.43 -19.95 39.85
CA GLY A 29 36.29 -20.67 39.26
C GLY A 29 36.58 -21.41 37.94
N GLN A 30 35.65 -22.31 37.58
CA GLN A 30 35.79 -23.28 36.49
C GLN A 30 36.13 -22.64 35.13
N ARG A 31 37.19 -23.13 34.47
CA ARG A 31 37.59 -22.76 33.11
C ARG A 31 37.12 -23.80 32.10
N PHE A 32 36.46 -23.35 31.02
CA PHE A 32 36.14 -24.18 29.85
C PHE A 32 36.90 -23.66 28.62
N TYR A 33 37.59 -24.54 27.89
CA TYR A 33 38.24 -24.21 26.62
C TYR A 33 37.60 -24.98 25.46
N ASN A 34 37.38 -24.29 24.33
CA ASN A 34 36.96 -24.89 23.07
C ASN A 34 38.14 -24.78 22.07
N LYS A 35 38.62 -25.91 21.51
CA LYS A 35 39.73 -25.91 20.54
C LYS A 35 39.21 -25.81 19.10
N ARG A 36 39.26 -24.61 18.50
CA ARG A 36 39.47 -24.40 17.05
C ARG A 36 40.32 -23.14 16.84
N PRO A 37 41.22 -23.09 15.84
CA PRO A 37 42.06 -21.92 15.59
C PRO A 37 41.22 -20.82 14.91
N GLY A 38 41.15 -19.63 15.52
CA GLY A 38 40.66 -18.42 14.85
C GLY A 38 39.65 -17.55 15.61
N MET A 39 39.11 -17.97 16.75
CA MET A 39 38.21 -17.14 17.57
C MET A 39 38.39 -17.50 19.05
N ASN A 40 38.99 -16.61 19.84
CA ASN A 40 38.98 -16.70 21.30
C ASN A 40 37.85 -15.82 21.82
N CYS A 41 36.77 -16.43 22.31
CA CYS A 41 35.80 -15.74 23.16
C CYS A 41 36.01 -16.23 24.59
N GLU A 42 36.42 -15.32 25.47
CA GLU A 42 36.47 -15.58 26.92
C GLU A 42 35.17 -15.10 27.56
N VAL A 43 34.58 -15.93 28.42
CA VAL A 43 33.41 -15.58 29.22
C VAL A 43 33.84 -15.60 30.68
N TYR A 44 33.75 -14.45 31.34
CA TYR A 44 33.94 -14.33 32.79
C TYR A 44 32.57 -14.33 33.47
N VAL A 45 32.39 -15.21 34.45
CA VAL A 45 31.24 -15.18 35.36
C VAL A 45 31.76 -14.66 36.70
N MET A 46 31.34 -13.45 37.09
CA MET A 46 31.54 -12.96 38.46
C MET A 46 30.31 -13.31 39.28
N GLY A 47 30.55 -13.86 40.48
CA GLY A 47 29.51 -14.07 41.47
C GLY A 47 29.07 -12.75 42.12
N ASP A 48 27.77 -12.63 42.30
CA ASP A 48 27.02 -11.72 43.18
C ASP A 48 27.08 -10.20 42.91
N GLY A 49 25.91 -9.60 42.63
CA GLY A 49 25.65 -8.16 42.83
C GLY A 49 25.08 -7.41 41.62
N VAL A 50 23.95 -6.73 41.82
CA VAL A 50 23.24 -5.84 40.88
C VAL A 50 24.06 -4.58 40.62
N ASP A 51 24.39 -4.27 39.36
CA ASP A 51 24.28 -2.93 38.75
C ASP A 51 24.65 -2.93 37.24
N ASN A 52 23.99 -2.05 36.50
CA ASN A 52 23.89 -1.90 35.04
C ASN A 52 25.27 -1.74 34.31
N PRO A 53 25.57 -2.42 33.18
CA PRO A 53 26.83 -2.20 32.47
C PRO A 53 26.76 -0.91 31.66
N SER A 54 27.26 0.17 32.26
CA SER A 54 27.82 1.30 31.51
C SER A 54 29.17 0.84 30.96
N PHE A 55 29.29 0.73 29.62
CA PHE A 55 30.55 0.38 28.97
C PHE A 55 31.56 1.52 29.17
N THR A 56 32.43 1.37 30.17
CA THR A 56 33.69 2.09 30.27
C THR A 56 34.82 1.09 29.98
N CYS A 57 35.53 1.29 28.88
CA CYS A 57 36.71 0.50 28.55
C CYS A 57 37.88 0.95 29.43
N ALA A 58 38.33 0.08 30.31
CA ALA A 58 39.60 0.19 31.01
C ALA A 58 40.44 -1.08 30.77
N GLY A 59 41.65 -0.90 30.25
CA GLY A 59 42.78 -1.83 30.26
C GLY A 59 44.05 -0.97 30.16
N GLU A 60 45.18 -1.22 30.81
CA GLU A 60 45.71 -2.38 31.55
C GLU A 60 46.72 -1.88 32.63
N LEU A 61 46.89 -2.66 33.71
CA LEU A 61 48.08 -2.73 34.57
C LEU A 61 48.82 -4.03 34.16
N ALA A 62 50.14 -4.17 34.06
CA ALA A 62 51.32 -3.46 34.58
C ALA A 62 52.55 -3.82 33.70
N GLY A 63 53.59 -2.97 33.60
CA GLY A 63 54.78 -3.15 34.45
C GLY A 63 56.03 -2.47 33.89
N SER A 64 56.56 -1.52 34.67
CA SER A 64 57.97 -1.08 34.82
C SER A 64 58.86 -0.77 33.60
N GLY A 65 59.25 0.51 33.49
CA GLY A 65 60.46 0.97 32.80
C GLY A 65 60.48 2.50 32.68
N LEU A 66 61.32 3.17 33.46
CA LEU A 66 61.54 4.63 33.41
C LEU A 66 61.85 5.12 31.99
N THR A 67 61.20 6.18 31.53
CA THR A 67 61.81 7.51 31.29
C THR A 67 60.81 8.48 30.63
N THR A 68 60.97 9.73 31.00
CA THR A 68 60.12 10.90 30.79
C THR A 68 60.11 11.38 29.34
N GLU A 69 58.93 11.64 28.74
CA GLU A 69 58.71 12.86 27.93
C GLU A 69 57.23 13.08 27.54
N LYS A 70 56.79 14.34 27.65
CA LYS A 70 55.48 14.87 27.27
C LYS A 70 55.33 14.97 25.74
N LYS A 71 54.19 14.54 25.17
CA LYS A 71 53.53 15.19 24.02
C LYS A 71 52.09 14.67 23.80
N SER A 72 51.18 15.61 23.51
CA SER A 72 49.72 15.49 23.33
C SER A 72 49.26 14.50 22.24
N PRO A 73 48.07 13.87 22.36
CA PRO A 73 47.56 12.93 21.35
C PRO A 73 46.67 13.61 20.29
N ALA A 74 46.90 13.27 19.02
CA ALA A 74 45.99 13.51 17.91
C ALA A 74 45.03 12.33 17.76
N ARG A 75 43.74 12.65 17.67
CA ARG A 75 42.58 11.74 17.58
C ARG A 75 42.51 11.10 16.19
N GLY A 76 42.51 9.77 16.13
CA GLY A 76 42.18 8.98 14.94
C GLY A 76 41.50 7.68 15.35
N ALA A 77 40.23 7.76 15.77
CA ALA A 77 39.42 6.59 16.09
C ALA A 77 38.80 6.04 14.81
N GLY A 78 39.33 4.92 14.32
CA GLY A 78 38.67 4.11 13.30
C GLY A 78 37.40 3.48 13.89
N LYS A 79 36.24 3.79 13.30
CA LYS A 79 34.99 3.09 13.56
C LYS A 79 35.12 1.65 13.05
N VAL A 80 34.94 0.67 13.95
CA VAL A 80 34.71 -0.71 13.56
C VAL A 80 33.30 -0.79 12.96
N GLN A 81 33.22 -1.09 11.66
CA GLN A 81 31.98 -1.20 10.92
C GLN A 81 31.48 -2.65 10.97
N CYS A 82 30.45 -2.88 11.78
CA CYS A 82 29.66 -4.11 11.76
C CYS A 82 28.37 -3.86 10.95
N GLY A 83 28.51 -3.72 9.64
CA GLY A 83 27.37 -3.67 8.70
C GLY A 83 27.38 -4.93 7.84
N GLY A 84 26.35 -5.77 7.94
CA GLY A 84 26.19 -6.93 7.07
C GLY A 84 26.10 -6.51 5.60
N GLU A 85 26.62 -7.34 4.69
CA GLU A 85 26.72 -7.05 3.24
C GLU A 85 25.36 -6.77 2.54
N ASP A 86 24.23 -7.02 3.21
CA ASP A 86 22.88 -6.94 2.67
C ASP A 86 22.36 -5.50 2.46
N TYR A 87 22.89 -4.49 3.16
CA TYR A 87 22.37 -3.11 3.16
C TYR A 87 23.25 -2.08 2.45
N ARG A 88 24.04 -2.48 1.45
CA ARG A 88 24.87 -1.52 0.68
C ARG A 88 24.02 -0.43 0.05
N GLU A 89 24.38 0.82 0.38
CA GLU A 89 23.82 2.04 -0.18
C GLU A 89 24.34 2.28 -1.60
N GLY A 90 23.58 2.98 -2.44
CA GLY A 90 23.95 3.20 -3.84
C GLY A 90 23.61 4.61 -4.36
N PRO A 91 24.35 5.10 -5.37
CA PRO A 91 23.98 6.30 -6.11
C PRO A 91 22.71 6.06 -6.96
N CYS A 92 21.94 7.11 -7.26
CA CYS A 92 20.85 7.00 -8.23
C CYS A 92 21.43 6.84 -9.64
N GLY A 93 21.01 5.82 -10.37
CA GLY A 93 21.47 5.61 -11.75
C GLY A 93 21.20 4.22 -12.30
N TRP A 94 21.73 3.97 -13.50
CA TRP A 94 21.60 2.69 -14.21
C TRP A 94 22.98 2.04 -14.35
N GLY A 95 23.20 0.98 -13.57
CA GLY A 95 24.49 0.29 -13.58
C GLY A 95 25.64 1.24 -13.26
N GLY A 96 26.56 1.45 -14.22
CA GLY A 96 27.68 2.39 -14.09
C GLY A 96 27.35 3.85 -14.45
N PHE A 97 26.17 4.13 -14.99
CA PHE A 97 25.78 5.50 -15.37
C PHE A 97 24.99 6.18 -14.24
N THR A 98 25.67 7.09 -13.55
CA THR A 98 25.15 7.80 -12.35
C THR A 98 25.18 9.33 -12.58
N PRO A 99 24.20 9.89 -13.30
CA PRO A 99 24.21 11.31 -13.66
C PRO A 99 24.12 12.19 -12.40
N GLN A 100 24.93 13.26 -12.36
CA GLN A 100 25.00 14.17 -11.22
C GLN A 100 23.69 14.94 -10.98
N CYS A 101 22.89 15.19 -12.03
CA CYS A 101 21.61 15.88 -11.92
C CYS A 101 20.52 15.08 -11.17
N LEU A 102 20.63 13.74 -11.09
CA LEU A 102 19.67 12.88 -10.40
C LEU A 102 20.04 12.62 -8.94
N GLN A 103 21.30 12.86 -8.55
CA GLN A 103 21.74 12.64 -7.16
C GLN A 103 21.03 13.51 -6.12
N PRO A 104 20.64 14.78 -6.38
CA PRO A 104 19.86 15.57 -5.42
C PRO A 104 18.51 14.93 -5.06
N TRP A 105 17.93 14.15 -5.98
CA TRP A 105 16.67 13.43 -5.77
C TRP A 105 16.86 12.10 -5.05
N ASN A 106 18.10 11.65 -4.82
CA ASN A 106 18.44 10.42 -4.09
C ASN A 106 18.27 10.58 -2.57
N ASN A 107 17.06 10.94 -2.15
CA ASN A 107 16.69 11.17 -0.77
C ASN A 107 15.25 10.69 -0.53
N PRO A 108 14.84 10.43 0.73
CA PRO A 108 13.48 9.96 1.04
C PRO A 108 12.37 10.89 0.54
N LYS A 109 12.64 12.20 0.48
CA LYS A 109 11.71 13.21 -0.06
C LYS A 109 11.51 13.06 -1.56
N GLY A 110 12.58 12.79 -2.32
CA GLY A 110 12.48 12.58 -3.77
C GLY A 110 11.67 11.33 -4.07
N TYR A 111 11.94 10.25 -3.35
CA TYR A 111 11.16 9.02 -3.46
C TYR A 111 9.69 9.24 -3.09
N LEU A 112 9.39 10.02 -2.03
CA LEU A 112 8.02 10.37 -1.65
C LEU A 112 7.24 11.07 -2.78
N VAL A 113 7.87 12.00 -3.50
CA VAL A 113 7.23 12.71 -4.62
C VAL A 113 6.90 11.73 -5.73
N VAL A 114 7.86 10.90 -6.16
CA VAL A 114 7.67 9.95 -7.26
C VAL A 114 6.65 8.86 -6.90
N TYR A 115 6.70 8.35 -5.65
CA TYR A 115 5.70 7.44 -5.10
C TYR A 115 4.29 8.05 -5.10
N SER A 116 4.16 9.27 -4.58
CA SER A 116 2.87 9.97 -4.52
C SER A 116 2.28 10.21 -5.90
N LEU A 117 3.12 10.57 -6.89
CA LEU A 117 2.68 10.72 -8.28
C LEU A 117 2.14 9.40 -8.84
N LEU A 118 2.84 8.29 -8.63
CA LEU A 118 2.36 6.98 -9.09
C LEU A 118 1.04 6.58 -8.41
N ALA A 119 0.91 6.86 -7.11
CA ALA A 119 -0.32 6.61 -6.36
C ALA A 119 -1.50 7.48 -6.85
N ILE A 120 -1.25 8.75 -7.19
CA ILE A 120 -2.26 9.61 -7.85
C ILE A 120 -2.67 8.99 -9.19
N MET A 121 -1.72 8.64 -10.05
CA MET A 121 -2.00 8.09 -11.38
C MET A 121 -2.80 6.78 -11.30
N GLN A 122 -2.45 5.90 -10.36
CA GLN A 122 -3.20 4.69 -10.07
C GLN A 122 -4.63 5.02 -9.62
N GLY A 123 -4.79 5.92 -8.65
CA GLY A 123 -6.10 6.29 -8.11
C GLY A 123 -6.98 7.00 -9.14
N THR A 124 -6.41 7.88 -9.96
CA THR A 124 -7.09 8.54 -11.07
C THR A 124 -7.60 7.53 -12.08
N THR A 125 -6.79 6.55 -12.47
CA THR A 125 -7.17 5.57 -13.50
C THR A 125 -8.17 4.55 -12.95
N VAL A 126 -7.83 3.86 -11.86
CA VAL A 126 -8.58 2.71 -11.35
C VAL A 126 -9.80 3.15 -10.55
N ASN A 127 -9.65 4.11 -9.64
CA ASN A 127 -10.72 4.50 -8.72
C ASN A 127 -11.54 5.70 -9.21
N GLY A 128 -11.03 6.48 -10.17
CA GLY A 128 -11.73 7.61 -10.78
C GLY A 128 -12.32 7.28 -12.16
N LEU A 129 -11.45 7.15 -13.17
CA LEU A 129 -11.86 7.00 -14.57
C LEU A 129 -12.67 5.73 -14.83
N VAL A 130 -12.31 4.58 -14.28
CA VAL A 130 -13.10 3.34 -14.44
C VAL A 130 -14.51 3.52 -13.90
N ASN A 131 -14.64 4.07 -12.69
CA ASN A 131 -15.92 4.21 -12.02
C ASN A 131 -16.86 5.19 -12.73
N ILE A 132 -16.32 6.29 -13.29
CA ILE A 132 -17.15 7.28 -13.98
C ILE A 132 -17.62 6.81 -15.37
N VAL A 133 -16.87 5.92 -16.04
CA VAL A 133 -17.19 5.47 -17.42
C VAL A 133 -18.08 4.23 -17.47
N VAL A 134 -18.42 3.62 -16.33
CA VAL A 134 -19.21 2.37 -16.25
C VAL A 134 -20.47 2.43 -17.12
N THR A 135 -21.29 3.46 -16.94
CA THR A 135 -22.56 3.61 -17.68
C THR A 135 -22.35 3.81 -19.18
N THR A 136 -21.25 4.44 -19.57
CA THR A 136 -20.87 4.64 -20.98
C THR A 136 -20.47 3.31 -21.62
N ILE A 137 -19.74 2.46 -20.88
CA ILE A 137 -19.35 1.11 -21.32
C ILE A 137 -20.57 0.18 -21.41
N GLU A 138 -21.46 0.21 -20.41
CA GLU A 138 -22.72 -0.56 -20.43
C GLU A 138 -23.52 -0.26 -21.69
N LYS A 139 -23.73 1.03 -21.98
CA LYS A 139 -24.46 1.48 -23.17
C LYS A 139 -23.74 1.13 -24.48
N ARG A 140 -22.43 1.39 -24.59
CA ARG A 140 -21.67 1.16 -25.84
C ARG A 140 -21.57 -0.32 -26.19
N PHE A 141 -21.29 -1.18 -25.20
CA PHE A 141 -20.99 -2.59 -25.43
C PHE A 141 -22.17 -3.52 -25.10
N ASN A 142 -23.33 -2.95 -24.76
CA ASN A 142 -24.52 -3.67 -24.34
C ASN A 142 -24.23 -4.69 -23.22
N LEU A 143 -23.55 -4.22 -22.17
CA LEU A 143 -23.16 -5.05 -21.02
C LEU A 143 -24.16 -4.90 -19.88
N LYS A 144 -24.49 -6.02 -19.24
CA LYS A 144 -25.28 -6.04 -17.99
C LYS A 144 -24.46 -5.44 -16.85
N SER A 145 -25.12 -4.77 -15.91
CA SER A 145 -24.45 -4.15 -14.76
C SER A 145 -23.69 -5.13 -13.86
N SER A 146 -24.08 -6.42 -13.85
CA SER A 146 -23.31 -7.47 -13.17
C SER A 146 -21.93 -7.72 -13.81
N LEU A 147 -21.82 -7.62 -15.14
CA LEU A 147 -20.56 -7.79 -15.86
C LEU A 147 -19.66 -6.56 -15.71
N THR A 148 -20.21 -5.36 -15.77
CA THR A 148 -19.42 -4.13 -15.53
C THR A 148 -18.99 -4.00 -14.08
N GLY A 149 -19.80 -4.46 -13.12
CA GLY A 149 -19.37 -4.65 -11.74
C GLY A 149 -18.20 -5.63 -11.61
N LEU A 150 -18.19 -6.73 -12.37
CA LEU A 150 -17.08 -7.68 -12.42
C LEU A 150 -15.81 -7.07 -13.06
N ILE A 151 -15.95 -6.19 -14.07
CA ILE A 151 -14.82 -5.42 -14.61
C ILE A 151 -14.18 -4.60 -13.48
N ALA A 152 -14.96 -3.81 -12.74
CA ALA A 152 -14.43 -2.99 -11.65
C ALA A 152 -13.74 -3.84 -10.57
N ALA A 153 -14.34 -4.97 -10.18
CA ALA A 153 -13.78 -5.88 -9.18
C ALA A 153 -12.52 -6.64 -9.65
N SER A 154 -12.25 -6.72 -10.96
CA SER A 154 -11.13 -7.49 -11.50
C SER A 154 -9.76 -6.96 -11.03
N TYR A 155 -9.64 -5.66 -10.78
CA TYR A 155 -8.45 -5.07 -10.16
C TYR A 155 -8.17 -5.69 -8.79
N ASP A 156 -9.20 -5.74 -7.94
CA ASP A 156 -9.08 -6.27 -6.57
C ASP A 156 -8.79 -7.77 -6.57
N ILE A 157 -9.34 -8.53 -7.53
CA ILE A 157 -9.06 -9.95 -7.70
C ILE A 157 -7.55 -10.16 -7.96
N ALA A 158 -6.98 -9.45 -8.93
CA ALA A 158 -5.54 -9.54 -9.21
C ALA A 158 -4.71 -9.08 -8.01
N PHE A 159 -5.10 -7.97 -7.38
CA PHE A 159 -4.40 -7.43 -6.22
C PHE A 159 -4.36 -8.44 -5.05
N CYS A 160 -5.50 -9.04 -4.71
CA CYS A 160 -5.61 -10.02 -3.62
C CYS A 160 -4.76 -11.27 -3.89
N LEU A 161 -4.83 -11.81 -5.12
CA LEU A 161 -4.10 -13.03 -5.49
C LEU A 161 -2.58 -12.83 -5.47
N LEU A 162 -2.11 -11.65 -5.88
CA LEU A 162 -0.69 -11.38 -6.04
C LEU A 162 -0.04 -10.72 -4.81
N SER A 163 -0.82 -10.09 -3.92
CA SER A 163 -0.30 -9.34 -2.76
C SER A 163 0.65 -10.14 -1.88
N LEU A 164 0.26 -11.36 -1.49
CA LEU A 164 1.10 -12.22 -0.66
C LEU A 164 2.37 -12.66 -1.39
N PHE A 165 2.24 -13.01 -2.68
CA PHE A 165 3.38 -13.46 -3.50
C PHE A 165 4.39 -12.33 -3.71
N VAL A 166 3.92 -11.16 -4.14
CA VAL A 166 4.76 -9.98 -4.38
C VAL A 166 5.38 -9.49 -3.08
N SER A 167 4.67 -9.54 -1.95
CA SER A 167 5.23 -9.18 -0.64
C SER A 167 6.37 -10.14 -0.25
N PHE A 168 6.18 -11.45 -0.39
CA PHE A 168 7.21 -12.43 -0.03
C PHE A 168 8.45 -12.36 -0.92
N TYR A 169 8.28 -12.29 -2.25
CA TYR A 169 9.40 -12.31 -3.19
C TYR A 169 10.00 -10.92 -3.40
N GLY A 170 9.15 -9.91 -3.54
CA GLY A 170 9.55 -8.54 -3.83
C GLY A 170 10.28 -7.86 -2.68
N GLN A 171 10.03 -8.26 -1.42
CA GLN A 171 10.71 -7.68 -0.25
C GLN A 171 12.23 -7.87 -0.29
N ARG A 172 12.73 -8.95 -0.88
CA ARG A 172 14.18 -9.22 -1.03
C ARG A 172 14.80 -8.60 -2.26
N GLY A 173 13.95 -8.33 -3.25
CA GLY A 173 14.35 -7.77 -4.52
C GLY A 173 14.74 -6.30 -4.39
N HIS A 174 14.97 -5.69 -5.55
CA HIS A 174 15.21 -4.26 -5.64
C HIS A 174 13.86 -3.52 -5.67
N LYS A 175 13.32 -3.13 -4.50
CA LYS A 175 11.94 -2.59 -4.37
C LYS A 175 11.61 -1.45 -5.35
N PRO A 176 12.48 -0.44 -5.59
CA PRO A 176 12.20 0.57 -6.61
C PRO A 176 12.03 0.03 -8.03
N ARG A 177 12.72 -1.05 -8.42
CA ARG A 177 12.54 -1.68 -9.74
C ARG A 177 11.20 -2.41 -9.83
N TRP A 178 10.69 -2.97 -8.73
CA TRP A 178 9.32 -3.48 -8.69
C TRP A 178 8.28 -2.36 -8.83
N LEU A 179 8.59 -1.14 -8.39
CA LEU A 179 7.74 0.04 -8.65
C LEU A 179 7.86 0.55 -10.09
N ALA A 180 9.00 0.40 -10.75
CA ALA A 180 9.08 0.62 -12.19
C ALA A 180 8.20 -0.38 -12.96
N PHE A 181 8.20 -1.65 -12.55
CA PHE A 181 7.28 -2.67 -13.07
C PHE A 181 5.80 -2.33 -12.77
N SER A 182 5.51 -1.83 -11.56
CA SER A 182 4.19 -1.30 -11.19
C SER A 182 3.69 -0.26 -12.20
N ALA A 183 4.48 0.79 -12.44
CA ALA A 183 4.14 1.85 -13.38
C ALA A 183 3.94 1.33 -14.81
N LEU A 184 4.78 0.38 -15.24
CA LEU A 184 4.65 -0.25 -16.55
C LEU A 184 3.32 -1.01 -16.69
N MET A 185 2.96 -1.83 -15.70
CA MET A 185 1.73 -2.63 -15.70
C MET A 185 0.46 -1.77 -15.57
N ILE A 186 0.47 -0.74 -14.72
CA ILE A 186 -0.65 0.22 -14.61
C ILE A 186 -0.86 0.94 -15.94
N GLY A 187 0.21 1.46 -16.55
CA GLY A 187 0.12 2.14 -17.84
C GLY A 187 -0.35 1.20 -18.96
N LEU A 188 0.19 -0.03 -19.03
CA LEU A 188 -0.23 -1.04 -19.99
C LEU A 188 -1.70 -1.40 -19.82
N GLY A 189 -2.14 -1.65 -18.59
CA GLY A 189 -3.54 -1.94 -18.30
C GLY A 189 -4.47 -0.81 -18.73
N SER A 190 -4.08 0.46 -18.50
CA SER A 190 -4.83 1.63 -18.95
C SER A 190 -4.96 1.69 -20.48
N ILE A 191 -3.88 1.44 -21.22
CA ILE A 191 -3.91 1.40 -22.69
C ILE A 191 -4.79 0.24 -23.18
N VAL A 192 -4.66 -0.96 -22.60
CA VAL A 192 -5.51 -2.12 -22.92
C VAL A 192 -6.98 -1.82 -22.65
N PHE A 193 -7.29 -1.12 -21.55
CA PHE A 193 -8.66 -0.72 -21.22
C PHE A 193 -9.25 0.26 -22.26
N SER A 194 -8.41 1.11 -22.88
CA SER A 194 -8.84 2.02 -23.96
C SER A 194 -8.98 1.35 -25.34
N LEU A 195 -8.35 0.19 -25.53
CA LEU A 195 -8.26 -0.52 -26.81
C LEU A 195 -9.61 -0.76 -27.51
N PRO A 196 -10.70 -1.16 -26.80
CA PRO A 196 -11.99 -1.41 -27.42
C PRO A 196 -12.54 -0.21 -28.21
N HIS A 197 -12.20 1.03 -27.84
CA HIS A 197 -12.63 2.19 -28.65
C HIS A 197 -12.01 2.18 -30.05
N PHE A 198 -10.73 1.85 -30.17
CA PHE A 198 -9.99 1.91 -31.43
C PHE A 198 -10.24 0.71 -32.36
N THR A 199 -10.61 -0.44 -31.78
CA THR A 199 -10.88 -1.67 -32.53
C THR A 199 -12.34 -1.84 -32.90
N THR A 200 -13.23 -0.99 -32.34
CA THR A 200 -14.65 -1.00 -32.68
C THR A 200 -14.95 0.06 -33.72
N GLY A 201 -15.96 -0.21 -34.56
CA GLY A 201 -16.43 0.74 -35.55
C GLY A 201 -17.01 2.01 -34.93
N LEU A 202 -17.53 2.88 -35.79
CA LEU A 202 -18.23 4.10 -35.34
C LEU A 202 -19.40 3.76 -34.44
N TYR A 203 -19.66 4.61 -33.44
CA TYR A 203 -20.79 4.40 -32.56
C TYR A 203 -22.11 4.62 -33.31
N GLU A 204 -22.88 3.55 -33.46
CA GLU A 204 -24.24 3.58 -33.99
C GLU A 204 -25.24 3.70 -32.84
N TYR A 205 -26.06 4.74 -32.87
CA TYR A 205 -27.10 4.98 -31.87
C TYR A 205 -28.48 4.62 -32.42
N GLY A 206 -29.32 4.02 -31.56
CA GLY A 206 -30.69 3.66 -31.91
C GLY A 206 -31.63 4.86 -32.04
N ASN A 207 -32.88 4.56 -32.43
CA ASN A 207 -33.96 5.53 -32.45
C ASN A 207 -34.19 6.13 -31.06
N LYS A 208 -34.60 7.40 -31.00
CA LYS A 208 -35.00 8.04 -29.74
C LYS A 208 -36.22 7.28 -29.20
N PHE A 209 -36.06 6.61 -28.07
CA PHE A 209 -37.20 6.01 -27.37
C PHE A 209 -38.10 7.16 -26.89
N ASN A 210 -39.36 7.16 -27.32
CA ASN A 210 -40.39 7.97 -26.69
C ASN A 210 -40.86 7.19 -25.45
N ASP A 211 -40.83 7.81 -24.27
CA ASP A 211 -41.30 7.23 -23.00
C ASP A 211 -42.81 6.94 -22.96
N PHE A 212 -43.51 7.10 -24.09
CA PHE A 212 -44.93 6.82 -24.25
C PHE A 212 -45.12 5.62 -25.17
N CYS A 213 -45.84 4.60 -24.68
CA CYS A 213 -46.44 3.61 -25.57
C CYS A 213 -47.49 4.31 -26.43
N GLU A 214 -47.23 4.47 -27.73
CA GLU A 214 -48.30 4.78 -28.68
C GLU A 214 -49.23 3.58 -28.77
N THR A 215 -50.46 3.71 -28.25
CA THR A 215 -51.55 2.77 -28.48
C THR A 215 -52.07 2.90 -29.92
N SER A 216 -51.23 2.63 -30.89
CA SER A 216 -51.68 2.44 -32.28
C SER A 216 -52.21 1.02 -32.42
N GLY A 217 -53.54 0.93 -32.57
CA GLY A 217 -54.32 -0.32 -32.67
C GLY A 217 -54.08 -1.13 -33.95
N ASN A 218 -52.84 -1.48 -34.25
CA ASN A 218 -52.49 -2.47 -35.26
C ASN A 218 -51.49 -3.49 -34.70
N THR A 219 -51.99 -4.68 -34.42
CA THR A 219 -51.30 -5.89 -33.97
C THR A 219 -50.42 -6.49 -35.06
N SER A 220 -49.36 -5.79 -35.47
CA SER A 220 -48.33 -6.36 -36.37
C SER A 220 -46.89 -5.92 -36.09
N GLY A 221 -46.65 -5.08 -35.09
CA GLY A 221 -45.30 -4.79 -34.60
C GLY A 221 -44.87 -5.78 -33.52
N LEU A 222 -44.79 -7.09 -33.80
CA LEU A 222 -43.97 -7.97 -32.97
C LEU A 222 -42.52 -7.56 -33.23
N GLN A 223 -42.07 -6.52 -32.54
CA GLN A 223 -40.67 -6.13 -32.53
C GLN A 223 -39.94 -7.27 -31.84
N ASN A 224 -39.49 -8.24 -32.64
CA ASN A 224 -38.56 -9.26 -32.22
C ASN A 224 -37.34 -8.52 -31.69
N CYS A 225 -37.26 -8.38 -30.36
CA CYS A 225 -36.02 -8.08 -29.66
C CYS A 225 -35.12 -9.29 -29.87
N GLN A 226 -34.53 -9.39 -31.07
CA GLN A 226 -33.42 -10.30 -31.28
C GLN A 226 -32.31 -9.79 -30.37
N ASP A 227 -32.04 -10.55 -29.31
CA ASP A 227 -30.73 -10.61 -28.67
C ASP A 227 -29.74 -11.07 -29.74
N ASN A 228 -29.42 -10.19 -30.68
CA ASN A 228 -28.21 -10.34 -31.47
C ASN A 228 -27.10 -10.26 -30.42
N ASN A 229 -26.54 -11.41 -30.07
CA ASN A 229 -25.28 -11.54 -29.33
C ASN A 229 -24.26 -10.67 -30.07
N SER A 230 -24.20 -9.41 -29.69
CA SER A 230 -23.37 -8.46 -30.39
C SER A 230 -21.94 -8.89 -30.07
N TYR A 231 -21.15 -9.09 -31.11
CA TYR A 231 -19.71 -9.39 -31.01
C TYR A 231 -18.99 -8.34 -30.15
N LEU A 232 -19.62 -7.17 -29.99
CA LEU A 232 -19.22 -6.07 -29.14
C LEU A 232 -19.24 -6.43 -27.64
N SER A 233 -20.16 -7.27 -27.17
CA SER A 233 -20.22 -7.72 -25.77
C SER A 233 -18.95 -8.50 -25.35
N ASN A 234 -18.28 -9.17 -26.30
CA ASN A 234 -17.03 -9.91 -26.03
C ASN A 234 -15.86 -9.01 -25.60
N TYR A 235 -15.91 -7.70 -25.85
CA TYR A 235 -14.90 -6.76 -25.35
C TYR A 235 -14.89 -6.64 -23.83
N PHE A 236 -15.89 -7.18 -23.13
CA PHE A 236 -15.85 -7.44 -21.68
C PHE A 236 -14.51 -8.06 -21.24
N PHE A 237 -14.00 -9.07 -21.96
CA PHE A 237 -12.75 -9.73 -21.59
C PHE A 237 -11.52 -8.81 -21.72
N VAL A 238 -11.55 -7.84 -22.65
CA VAL A 238 -10.48 -6.85 -22.82
C VAL A 238 -10.47 -5.88 -21.64
N PHE A 239 -11.65 -5.44 -21.19
CA PHE A 239 -11.78 -4.58 -20.01
C PHE A 239 -11.32 -5.31 -18.73
N VAL A 240 -11.71 -6.58 -18.56
CA VAL A 240 -11.23 -7.42 -17.46
C VAL A 240 -9.70 -7.56 -17.51
N LEU A 241 -9.13 -7.84 -18.68
CA LEU A 241 -7.68 -7.93 -18.85
C LEU A 241 -6.97 -6.62 -18.48
N GLY A 242 -7.49 -5.47 -18.92
CA GLY A 242 -6.96 -4.16 -18.54
C GLY A 242 -6.94 -3.94 -17.03
N GLN A 243 -8.02 -4.32 -16.34
CA GLN A 243 -8.16 -4.22 -14.88
C GLN A 243 -7.23 -5.18 -14.14
N LEU A 244 -7.10 -6.42 -14.60
CA LEU A 244 -6.16 -7.39 -14.03
C LEU A 244 -4.72 -6.89 -14.14
N LEU A 245 -4.32 -6.31 -15.28
CA LEU A 245 -2.99 -5.72 -15.47
C LEU A 245 -2.76 -4.53 -14.54
N MET A 246 -3.75 -3.65 -14.40
CA MET A 246 -3.68 -2.56 -13.41
C MET A 246 -3.59 -3.09 -11.98
N GLY A 247 -4.29 -4.18 -11.64
CA GLY A 247 -4.20 -4.86 -10.34
C GLY A 247 -2.82 -5.43 -10.06
N VAL A 248 -2.22 -6.12 -11.04
CA VAL A 248 -0.83 -6.62 -10.99
C VAL A 248 0.14 -5.49 -10.70
N GLY A 249 -0.04 -4.33 -11.34
CA GLY A 249 0.78 -3.15 -11.09
C GLY A 249 0.48 -2.48 -9.75
N GLY A 250 -0.77 -2.44 -9.31
CA GLY A 250 -1.17 -1.89 -8.01
C GLY A 250 -0.58 -2.64 -6.82
N THR A 251 -0.36 -3.95 -6.95
CA THR A 251 0.20 -4.78 -5.86
C THR A 251 1.55 -4.27 -5.32
N PRO A 252 2.64 -4.19 -6.10
CA PRO A 252 3.93 -3.70 -5.62
C PRO A 252 3.90 -2.24 -5.16
N LEU A 253 2.99 -1.42 -5.69
CA LEU A 253 2.80 -0.04 -5.24
C LEU A 253 2.48 0.01 -3.75
N TYR A 254 1.41 -0.67 -3.33
CA TYR A 254 0.92 -0.60 -1.95
C TYR A 254 1.68 -1.52 -0.97
N THR A 255 2.33 -2.58 -1.46
CA THR A 255 3.08 -3.53 -0.62
C THR A 255 4.55 -3.15 -0.48
N LEU A 256 5.27 -3.08 -1.59
CA LEU A 256 6.72 -2.85 -1.58
C LEU A 256 7.07 -1.37 -1.44
N GLY A 257 6.21 -0.49 -1.96
CA GLY A 257 6.47 0.94 -1.92
C GLY A 257 6.40 1.53 -0.52
N THR A 258 5.47 1.06 0.31
CA THR A 258 5.41 1.38 1.75
C THR A 258 6.54 0.72 2.52
N ALA A 259 6.83 -0.55 2.23
CA ALA A 259 7.97 -1.25 2.83
C ALA A 259 9.32 -0.60 2.50
N TYR A 260 9.44 0.16 1.41
CA TYR A 260 10.67 0.91 1.11
C TYR A 260 10.83 2.14 2.03
N PHE A 261 9.74 2.83 2.39
CA PHE A 261 9.80 3.88 3.42
C PHE A 261 10.22 3.30 4.76
N ASP A 262 9.61 2.18 5.16
CA ASP A 262 9.92 1.51 6.43
C ASP A 262 11.37 1.03 6.49
N ASP A 263 11.97 0.62 5.38
CA ASP A 263 13.36 0.17 5.35
C ASP A 263 14.36 1.34 5.37
N CYS A 264 14.05 2.45 4.70
CA CYS A 264 15.01 3.54 4.48
C CYS A 264 14.88 4.69 5.50
N LEU A 265 13.88 4.67 6.38
CA LEU A 265 13.64 5.73 7.38
C LEU A 265 13.65 5.19 8.81
N PRO A 266 14.02 6.01 9.81
CA PRO A 266 13.78 5.66 11.22
C PRO A 266 12.28 5.44 11.48
N GLY A 267 11.91 4.53 12.38
CA GLY A 267 10.51 4.14 12.60
C GLY A 267 9.56 5.32 12.89
N HIS A 268 10.03 6.32 13.66
CA HIS A 268 9.25 7.53 13.92
C HIS A 268 9.07 8.43 12.69
N LYS A 269 9.97 8.41 11.70
CA LYS A 269 9.79 9.20 10.45
C LYS A 269 9.04 8.43 9.38
N SER A 270 9.13 7.10 9.38
CA SER A 270 8.45 6.28 8.37
C SER A 270 6.94 6.53 8.33
N SER A 271 6.30 6.51 9.51
CA SER A 271 4.86 6.78 9.66
C SER A 271 4.41 8.13 9.06
N LEU A 272 5.22 9.19 9.20
CA LEU A 272 4.94 10.49 8.60
C LEU A 272 4.96 10.43 7.06
N TYR A 273 5.97 9.78 6.48
CA TYR A 273 6.11 9.69 5.03
C TYR A 273 5.01 8.82 4.42
N ILE A 274 4.69 7.68 5.07
CA ILE A 274 3.58 6.81 4.66
C ILE A 274 2.24 7.57 4.76
N GLY A 275 2.01 8.30 5.86
CA GLY A 275 0.80 9.11 6.04
C GLY A 275 0.64 10.22 5.00
N ILE A 276 1.74 10.92 4.65
CA ILE A 276 1.74 11.91 3.55
C ILE A 276 1.45 11.22 2.21
N ALA A 277 2.10 10.10 1.93
CA ALA A 277 1.93 9.37 0.69
C ALA A 277 0.48 8.88 0.48
N TYR A 278 -0.11 8.28 1.52
CA TYR A 278 -1.51 7.86 1.48
C TYR A 278 -2.48 9.04 1.46
N GLY A 279 -2.19 10.12 2.20
CA GLY A 279 -2.99 11.34 2.13
C GLY A 279 -3.05 11.94 0.73
N ILE A 280 -1.91 12.00 0.02
CA ILE A 280 -1.85 12.48 -1.36
C ILE A 280 -2.54 11.51 -2.33
N SER A 281 -2.45 10.19 -2.10
CA SER A 281 -3.08 9.19 -2.99
C SER A 281 -4.61 9.33 -3.07
N VAL A 282 -5.25 9.84 -2.01
CA VAL A 282 -6.70 10.10 -1.94
C VAL A 282 -7.14 11.18 -2.95
N VAL A 283 -6.23 12.05 -3.40
CA VAL A 283 -6.52 13.05 -4.44
C VAL A 283 -6.71 12.41 -5.82
N GLY A 284 -6.09 11.26 -6.08
CA GLY A 284 -6.15 10.56 -7.37
C GLY A 284 -7.58 10.31 -7.90
N PRO A 285 -8.45 9.63 -7.14
CA PRO A 285 -9.84 9.40 -7.53
C PRO A 285 -10.60 10.70 -7.85
N ALA A 286 -10.43 11.75 -7.05
CA ALA A 286 -11.08 13.04 -7.27
C ALA A 286 -10.68 13.65 -8.62
N VAL A 287 -9.38 13.64 -8.94
CA VAL A 287 -8.86 14.08 -10.23
C VAL A 287 -9.46 13.25 -11.37
N GLY A 288 -9.60 11.93 -11.19
CA GLY A 288 -10.20 11.05 -12.19
C GLY A 288 -11.68 11.33 -12.43
N PHE A 289 -12.48 11.56 -11.39
CA PHE A 289 -13.89 11.93 -11.53
C PHE A 289 -14.05 13.30 -12.22
N LEU A 290 -13.23 14.29 -11.85
CA LEU A 290 -13.29 15.62 -12.45
C LEU A 290 -12.90 15.59 -13.94
N ILE A 291 -11.73 15.02 -14.27
CA ILE A 291 -11.26 14.92 -15.66
C ILE A 291 -12.20 14.04 -16.47
N GLY A 292 -12.59 12.87 -15.95
CA GLY A 292 -13.52 11.97 -16.61
C GLY A 292 -14.88 12.63 -16.88
N GLY A 293 -15.40 13.41 -15.93
CA GLY A 293 -16.68 14.10 -16.09
C GLY A 293 -16.64 15.14 -17.21
N GLN A 294 -15.52 15.88 -17.33
CA GLN A 294 -15.33 16.79 -18.45
C GLN A 294 -15.19 16.05 -19.79
N LEU A 295 -14.43 14.95 -19.83
CA LEU A 295 -14.28 14.11 -21.03
C LEU A 295 -15.61 13.50 -21.48
N LEU A 296 -16.54 13.24 -20.56
CA LEU A 296 -17.86 12.73 -20.91
C LEU A 296 -18.76 13.76 -21.64
N ASN A 297 -18.47 15.06 -21.52
CA ASN A 297 -19.17 16.11 -22.27
C ASN A 297 -18.67 16.27 -23.72
N ILE A 298 -17.62 15.54 -24.11
CA ILE A 298 -17.08 15.52 -25.47
C ILE A 298 -17.61 14.27 -26.18
N TYR A 299 -18.11 14.41 -27.41
CA TYR A 299 -18.66 13.28 -28.15
C TYR A 299 -17.59 12.21 -28.40
N ILE A 300 -17.97 10.94 -28.26
CA ILE A 300 -17.05 9.80 -28.34
C ILE A 300 -16.20 9.76 -29.62
N ASP A 301 -16.78 10.15 -30.76
CA ASP A 301 -16.14 10.23 -32.07
C ASP A 301 -16.00 11.69 -32.53
N PHE A 302 -15.43 12.56 -31.66
CA PHE A 302 -15.35 14.01 -31.88
C PHE A 302 -14.73 14.43 -33.23
N ASN A 303 -13.81 13.64 -33.78
CA ASN A 303 -13.18 13.91 -35.08
C ASN A 303 -14.14 13.79 -36.28
N LYS A 304 -15.22 13.01 -36.15
CA LYS A 304 -16.20 12.79 -37.23
C LYS A 304 -17.51 13.52 -36.99
N GLY A 305 -17.74 13.97 -35.75
CA GLY A 305 -18.96 14.65 -35.35
C GLY A 305 -20.17 13.70 -35.30
N PRO A 306 -21.21 14.02 -34.52
CA PRO A 306 -22.44 13.24 -34.56
C PRO A 306 -23.19 13.51 -35.88
N SER A 307 -23.77 12.47 -36.49
CA SER A 307 -24.58 12.61 -37.71
C SER A 307 -25.92 13.35 -37.50
N VAL A 308 -26.28 13.62 -36.25
CA VAL A 308 -27.47 14.37 -35.82
C VAL A 308 -27.03 15.33 -34.71
N ASN A 309 -27.74 16.46 -34.51
CA ASN A 309 -27.51 17.37 -33.39
C ASN A 309 -27.83 16.69 -32.03
N LEU A 310 -26.89 15.90 -31.54
CA LEU A 310 -26.90 15.27 -30.23
C LEU A 310 -26.28 16.24 -29.22
N THR A 311 -26.94 16.41 -28.08
CA THR A 311 -26.44 17.17 -26.93
C THR A 311 -26.02 16.20 -25.82
N PRO A 312 -25.13 16.61 -24.88
CA PRO A 312 -24.76 15.79 -23.72
C PRO A 312 -25.94 15.36 -22.83
N THR A 313 -27.08 16.03 -22.96
CA THR A 313 -28.34 15.70 -22.28
C THR A 313 -29.16 14.60 -22.97
N ASP A 314 -28.83 14.22 -24.22
CA ASP A 314 -29.52 13.13 -24.92
C ASP A 314 -29.09 11.78 -24.33
N PRO A 315 -30.02 10.87 -23.99
CA PRO A 315 -29.68 9.56 -23.42
C PRO A 315 -28.79 8.68 -24.31
N ARG A 316 -28.75 8.96 -25.62
CA ARG A 316 -27.91 8.29 -26.62
C ARG A 316 -26.49 8.83 -26.68
N TRP A 317 -26.21 9.96 -26.01
CA TRP A 317 -24.88 10.55 -25.95
C TRP A 317 -23.92 9.62 -25.22
N LEU A 318 -22.76 9.38 -25.85
CA LEU A 318 -21.62 8.73 -25.22
C LEU A 318 -20.43 9.67 -25.28
N GLY A 319 -19.77 9.79 -24.13
CA GLY A 319 -18.61 10.64 -23.97
C GLY A 319 -17.30 10.01 -24.44
N ALA A 320 -16.26 10.82 -24.67
CA ALA A 320 -14.94 10.39 -25.09
C ALA A 320 -14.10 9.78 -23.95
N TRP A 321 -14.62 8.71 -23.34
CA TRP A 321 -14.08 8.05 -22.15
C TRP A 321 -12.64 7.54 -22.31
N TRP A 322 -12.25 7.10 -23.50
CA TRP A 322 -10.96 6.49 -23.80
C TRP A 322 -9.78 7.45 -23.67
N ILE A 323 -9.99 8.75 -23.88
CA ILE A 323 -8.93 9.78 -23.87
C ILE A 323 -8.22 9.81 -22.52
N GLY A 324 -8.99 9.73 -21.43
CA GLY A 324 -8.46 9.76 -20.08
C GLY A 324 -7.52 8.58 -19.81
N PHE A 325 -7.87 7.38 -20.28
CA PHE A 325 -7.05 6.19 -20.14
C PHE A 325 -5.76 6.24 -20.96
N VAL A 326 -5.82 6.76 -22.19
CA VAL A 326 -4.62 6.93 -23.03
C VAL A 326 -3.66 7.94 -22.38
N ALA A 327 -4.17 9.10 -21.98
CA ALA A 327 -3.37 10.13 -21.33
C ALA A 327 -2.75 9.63 -20.01
N CYS A 328 -3.55 9.00 -19.14
CA CYS A 328 -3.06 8.47 -17.87
C CYS A 328 -2.05 7.34 -18.07
N GLY A 329 -2.25 6.46 -19.06
CA GLY A 329 -1.31 5.38 -19.38
C GLY A 329 0.07 5.92 -19.79
N LEU A 330 0.09 6.89 -20.70
CA LEU A 330 1.34 7.52 -21.16
C LEU A 330 2.04 8.30 -20.05
N LEU A 331 1.30 9.07 -19.25
CA LEU A 331 1.85 9.80 -18.11
C LEU A 331 2.43 8.86 -17.04
N THR A 332 1.77 7.73 -16.80
CA THR A 332 2.28 6.72 -15.83
C THR A 332 3.60 6.12 -16.31
N TRP A 333 3.77 5.88 -17.61
CA TRP A 333 5.03 5.36 -18.15
C TRP A 333 6.20 6.32 -18.02
N LEU A 334 5.97 7.63 -17.94
CA LEU A 334 7.04 8.60 -17.62
C LEU A 334 7.66 8.33 -16.23
N LEU A 335 6.93 7.69 -15.31
CA LEU A 335 7.40 7.38 -13.96
C LEU A 335 8.29 6.11 -13.91
N ILE A 336 8.37 5.32 -14.99
CA ILE A 336 9.26 4.15 -15.05
C ILE A 336 10.73 4.59 -14.88
N VAL A 337 11.11 5.67 -15.56
CA VAL A 337 12.47 6.22 -15.56
C VAL A 337 12.92 6.60 -14.14
N PRO A 338 12.22 7.47 -13.38
CA PRO A 338 12.64 7.83 -12.04
C PRO A 338 12.69 6.63 -11.08
N PHE A 339 11.72 5.70 -11.12
CA PHE A 339 11.78 4.50 -10.27
C PHE A 339 12.93 3.57 -10.60
N SER A 340 13.29 3.47 -11.87
CA SER A 340 14.42 2.64 -12.30
C SER A 340 15.79 3.21 -11.89
N CYS A 341 15.87 4.52 -11.60
CA CYS A 341 17.10 5.18 -11.13
C CYS A 341 17.35 4.99 -9.62
N PHE A 342 16.29 4.96 -8.80
CA PHE A 342 16.46 4.89 -7.34
C PHE A 342 17.29 3.66 -6.93
N PRO A 343 18.19 3.78 -5.95
CA PRO A 343 19.02 2.67 -5.48
C PRO A 343 18.23 1.68 -4.61
N LYS A 344 18.78 0.49 -4.39
CA LYS A 344 18.16 -0.55 -3.56
C LYS A 344 17.91 -0.08 -2.12
N HIS A 345 18.82 0.73 -1.58
CA HIS A 345 18.70 1.38 -0.29
C HIS A 345 19.15 2.83 -0.42
N LEU A 346 18.42 3.74 0.21
CA LEU A 346 18.77 5.17 0.21
C LEU A 346 20.00 5.45 1.09
N PRO A 347 20.70 6.56 0.87
CA PRO A 347 21.79 6.98 1.75
C PRO A 347 21.34 7.12 3.22
N GLY A 348 22.11 6.57 4.15
CA GLY A 348 21.81 6.53 5.60
C GLY A 348 21.00 5.32 6.06
N THR A 349 20.61 4.41 5.16
CA THR A 349 19.86 3.19 5.51
C THR A 349 20.69 2.21 6.35
N GLU A 350 21.99 2.08 6.08
CA GLU A 350 22.85 1.12 6.79
C GLU A 350 22.89 1.41 8.30
N GLN A 351 23.04 2.70 8.65
CA GLN A 351 23.06 3.14 10.04
C GLN A 351 21.72 2.89 10.73
N ILE A 352 20.60 3.20 10.06
CA ILE A 352 19.24 3.00 10.60
C ILE A 352 18.97 1.52 10.91
N GLN A 353 19.40 0.61 10.02
CA GLN A 353 19.17 -0.82 10.21
C GLN A 353 20.03 -1.39 11.34
N SER A 354 21.28 -0.94 11.48
CA SER A 354 22.14 -1.36 12.59
C SER A 354 21.55 -0.98 13.96
N GLU A 355 20.92 0.20 14.07
CA GLU A 355 20.23 0.64 15.27
C GLU A 355 18.99 -0.23 15.57
N ARG A 356 18.22 -0.62 14.56
CA ARG A 356 17.04 -1.49 14.74
C ARG A 356 17.40 -2.91 15.18
N ILE A 357 18.44 -3.51 14.59
CA ILE A 357 18.89 -4.86 14.95
C ILE A 357 19.34 -4.90 16.41
N SER A 358 20.01 -3.85 16.90
CA SER A 358 20.39 -3.74 18.31
C SER A 358 19.19 -3.73 19.28
N GLN A 359 18.04 -3.19 18.84
CA GLN A 359 16.79 -3.21 19.62
C GLN A 359 16.06 -4.55 19.53
N ALA A 360 16.19 -5.26 18.41
CA ALA A 360 15.53 -6.53 18.15
C ALA A 360 16.20 -7.71 18.87
N HIS A 361 17.52 -7.68 19.10
CA HIS A 361 18.23 -8.68 19.89
C HIS A 361 17.79 -8.77 21.36
N ASN A 362 17.01 -7.79 21.86
CA ASN A 362 16.36 -7.87 23.18
C ASN A 362 15.04 -8.67 23.17
N ASN A 363 14.45 -8.96 22.00
CA ASN A 363 13.19 -9.68 21.87
C ASN A 363 13.42 -10.96 21.05
N GLY A 364 13.60 -12.10 21.72
CA GLY A 364 13.96 -13.41 21.16
C GLY A 364 13.02 -14.06 20.12
N GLY A 365 12.21 -13.30 19.39
CA GLY A 365 11.41 -13.77 18.25
C GLY A 365 12.18 -13.84 16.93
N GLU A 366 13.17 -12.96 16.70
CA GLU A 366 14.02 -12.99 15.49
C GLU A 366 14.96 -14.19 15.46
N SER A 367 15.41 -14.66 16.64
CA SER A 367 16.31 -15.81 16.76
C SER A 367 15.71 -17.07 16.13
N ILE A 368 14.38 -17.27 16.18
CA ILE A 368 13.69 -18.43 15.58
C ILE A 368 13.67 -18.36 14.04
N VAL A 369 13.58 -17.15 13.47
CA VAL A 369 13.53 -16.93 12.01
C VAL A 369 14.92 -17.09 11.41
N GLU A 370 15.96 -16.54 12.06
CA GLU A 370 17.35 -16.74 11.68
C GLU A 370 17.82 -18.19 11.90
N LEU A 371 17.50 -18.83 13.05
CA LEU A 371 17.91 -20.23 13.33
C LEU A 371 17.39 -21.22 12.29
N LYS A 372 16.18 -20.99 11.74
CA LYS A 372 15.56 -21.92 10.78
C LYS A 372 15.82 -21.55 9.32
N ASN A 373 16.59 -20.50 9.00
CA ASN A 373 16.72 -19.98 7.62
C ASN A 373 15.36 -19.78 6.94
N LEU A 374 14.32 -19.46 7.72
CA LEU A 374 12.94 -19.44 7.23
C LEU A 374 12.78 -18.33 6.20
N GLY A 375 12.32 -18.72 5.02
CA GLY A 375 11.92 -17.81 3.97
C GLY A 375 12.81 -17.92 2.74
N LYS A 376 14.02 -18.48 2.78
CA LYS A 376 14.93 -18.49 1.62
C LYS A 376 14.38 -19.27 0.41
N SER A 377 13.42 -20.18 0.61
CA SER A 377 12.77 -20.96 -0.46
C SER A 377 11.25 -20.81 -0.49
N PHE A 378 10.62 -21.05 -1.65
CA PHE A 378 9.14 -21.07 -1.79
C PHE A 378 8.49 -22.13 -0.89
N LYS A 379 9.23 -23.19 -0.54
CA LYS A 379 8.77 -24.23 0.39
C LYS A 379 8.52 -23.68 1.80
N ASP A 380 9.14 -22.55 2.15
CA ASP A 380 8.97 -21.90 3.45
C ASP A 380 7.74 -20.98 3.48
N PHE A 381 7.22 -20.58 2.32
CA PHE A 381 6.06 -19.69 2.21
C PHE A 381 4.84 -20.14 3.03
N PRO A 382 4.33 -21.39 2.93
CA PRO A 382 3.18 -21.81 3.73
C PRO A 382 3.46 -21.81 5.23
N MET A 383 4.69 -22.13 5.64
CA MET A 383 5.09 -22.09 7.05
C MET A 383 5.17 -20.64 7.57
N SER A 384 5.75 -19.74 6.79
CA SER A 384 5.79 -18.30 7.10
C SER A 384 4.37 -17.70 7.20
N LEU A 385 3.49 -18.04 6.26
CA LEU A 385 2.09 -17.63 6.29
C LEU A 385 1.40 -18.12 7.57
N LEU A 386 1.58 -19.40 7.92
CA LEU A 386 0.96 -19.98 9.12
C LEU A 386 1.48 -19.32 10.41
N LEU A 387 2.77 -18.99 10.47
CA LEU A 387 3.36 -18.26 11.60
C LEU A 387 2.76 -16.86 11.74
N MET A 388 2.56 -16.15 10.62
CA MET A 388 1.90 -14.83 10.63
C MET A 388 0.43 -14.94 11.05
N VAL A 389 -0.32 -15.90 10.51
CA VAL A 389 -1.75 -16.09 10.84
C VAL A 389 -1.94 -16.50 12.31
N LYS A 390 -0.99 -17.24 12.89
CA LYS A 390 -1.02 -17.58 14.32
C LYS A 390 -0.67 -16.41 15.24
N ASN A 391 -0.20 -15.27 14.71
CA ASN A 391 0.09 -14.09 15.53
C ASN A 391 -1.23 -13.34 15.84
N PRO A 392 -1.71 -13.37 17.10
CA PRO A 392 -3.00 -12.78 17.45
C PRO A 392 -3.02 -11.26 17.26
N VAL A 393 -1.90 -10.57 17.49
CA VAL A 393 -1.81 -9.11 17.33
C VAL A 393 -1.99 -8.73 15.86
N LEU A 394 -1.36 -9.47 14.95
CA LEU A 394 -1.47 -9.23 13.51
C LEU A 394 -2.89 -9.48 13.01
N ILE A 395 -3.52 -10.58 13.42
CA ILE A 395 -4.89 -10.90 13.03
C ILE A 395 -5.88 -9.87 13.57
N SER A 396 -5.75 -9.45 14.84
CA SER A 396 -6.61 -8.40 15.41
C SER A 396 -6.46 -7.07 14.67
N LEU A 397 -5.23 -6.65 14.33
CA LEU A 397 -5.00 -5.42 13.58
C LEU A 397 -5.56 -5.52 12.15
N THR A 398 -5.39 -6.67 11.50
CA THR A 398 -5.92 -6.92 10.16
C THR A 398 -7.46 -6.86 10.16
N LEU A 399 -8.11 -7.50 11.15
CA LEU A 399 -9.55 -7.45 11.29
C LEU A 399 -10.06 -6.02 11.50
N ALA A 400 -9.37 -5.24 12.33
CA ALA A 400 -9.71 -3.83 12.55
C ALA A 400 -9.59 -3.01 11.26
N SER A 401 -8.50 -3.19 10.49
CA SER A 401 -8.34 -2.53 9.18
C SER A 401 -9.40 -2.96 8.16
N CYS A 402 -9.80 -4.23 8.15
CA CYS A 402 -10.89 -4.70 7.30
C CYS A 402 -12.22 -4.05 7.67
N SER A 403 -12.53 -3.93 8.96
CA SER A 403 -13.73 -3.23 9.43
C SER A 403 -13.74 -1.75 9.04
N ASP A 404 -12.61 -1.06 9.19
CA ASP A 404 -12.47 0.35 8.78
C ASP A 404 -12.60 0.53 7.26
N GLY A 405 -12.01 -0.37 6.48
CA GLY A 405 -12.15 -0.41 5.03
C GLY A 405 -13.60 -0.66 4.58
N PHE A 406 -14.32 -1.54 5.27
CA PHE A 406 -15.74 -1.81 5.00
C PHE A 406 -16.62 -0.58 5.29
N ILE A 407 -16.39 0.10 6.41
CA ILE A 407 -17.09 1.34 6.74
C ILE A 407 -16.81 2.40 5.68
N THR A 408 -15.53 2.63 5.35
CA THR A 408 -15.11 3.65 4.40
C THR A 408 -15.71 3.43 3.00
N THR A 409 -15.67 2.20 2.49
CA THR A 409 -16.25 1.85 1.18
C THR A 409 -17.77 1.96 1.17
N GLY A 410 -18.45 1.55 2.26
CA GLY A 410 -19.89 1.74 2.43
C GLY A 410 -20.30 3.21 2.41
N PHE A 411 -19.64 4.06 3.19
CA PHE A 411 -19.90 5.50 3.20
C PHE A 411 -19.58 6.14 1.85
N ALA A 412 -18.43 5.86 1.24
CA ALA A 412 -18.07 6.44 -0.05
C ALA A 412 -19.11 6.13 -1.15
N THR A 413 -19.71 4.94 -1.11
CA THR A 413 -20.66 4.48 -2.14
C THR A 413 -22.09 4.97 -1.88
N PHE A 414 -22.55 4.94 -0.64
CA PHE A 414 -23.96 5.18 -0.30
C PHE A 414 -24.24 6.56 0.26
N LEU A 415 -23.24 7.30 0.77
CA LEU A 415 -23.47 8.62 1.35
C LEU A 415 -24.07 9.63 0.36
N PRO A 416 -23.59 9.75 -0.90
CA PRO A 416 -24.20 10.69 -1.85
C PRO A 416 -25.67 10.35 -2.14
N LYS A 417 -26.01 9.05 -2.26
CA LYS A 417 -27.38 8.57 -2.46
C LYS A 417 -28.26 8.85 -1.25
N PHE A 418 -27.71 8.68 -0.05
CA PHE A 418 -28.41 9.02 1.18
C PHE A 418 -28.73 10.52 1.22
N ILE A 419 -27.76 11.38 0.91
CA ILE A 419 -27.97 12.84 0.89
C ILE A 419 -29.02 13.24 -0.16
N GLU A 420 -28.94 12.67 -1.35
CA GLU A 420 -29.90 12.89 -2.44
C GLU A 420 -31.33 12.51 -2.03
N ASN A 421 -31.52 11.32 -1.44
CA ASN A 421 -32.85 10.84 -1.06
C ASN A 421 -33.40 11.51 0.21
N GLN A 422 -32.54 11.82 1.17
CA GLN A 422 -32.95 12.35 2.47
C GLN A 422 -33.22 13.86 2.44
N PHE A 423 -32.43 14.61 1.66
CA PHE A 423 -32.53 16.06 1.57
C PHE A 423 -33.07 16.55 0.22
N SER A 424 -33.52 15.63 -0.64
CA SER A 424 -34.05 15.93 -1.98
C SER A 424 -33.11 16.78 -2.85
N LEU A 425 -31.80 16.64 -2.63
CA LEU A 425 -30.76 17.41 -3.33
C LEU A 425 -30.38 16.72 -4.64
N THR A 426 -30.06 17.52 -5.67
CA THR A 426 -29.61 16.98 -6.97
C THR A 426 -28.41 16.03 -6.82
N SER A 427 -28.36 14.96 -7.63
CA SER A 427 -27.30 13.95 -7.55
C SER A 427 -25.89 14.55 -7.71
N SER A 428 -25.74 15.60 -8.52
CA SER A 428 -24.48 16.32 -8.72
C SER A 428 -24.06 17.09 -7.47
N PHE A 429 -24.97 17.83 -6.84
CA PHE A 429 -24.68 18.57 -5.61
C PHE A 429 -24.39 17.63 -4.44
N SER A 430 -25.13 16.54 -4.29
CA SER A 430 -24.91 15.51 -3.27
C SER A 430 -23.56 14.81 -3.45
N ALA A 431 -23.14 14.53 -4.69
CA ALA A 431 -21.83 13.98 -5.00
C ALA A 431 -20.69 14.96 -4.69
N VAL A 432 -20.87 16.26 -5.00
CA VAL A 432 -19.91 17.32 -4.66
C VAL A 432 -19.79 17.48 -3.15
N LEU A 433 -20.90 17.41 -2.40
CA LEU A 433 -20.90 17.54 -0.94
C LEU A 433 -20.26 16.32 -0.29
N GLY A 434 -20.64 15.11 -0.72
CA GLY A 434 -20.03 13.86 -0.25
C GLY A 434 -18.53 13.78 -0.57
N GLY A 435 -18.15 13.98 -1.84
CA GLY A 435 -16.75 13.93 -2.27
C GLY A 435 -15.91 15.09 -1.75
N GLY A 436 -16.46 16.30 -1.70
CA GLY A 436 -15.78 17.52 -1.25
C GLY A 436 -15.50 17.53 0.26
N VAL A 437 -16.28 16.81 1.07
CA VAL A 437 -16.02 16.68 2.51
C VAL A 437 -15.18 15.43 2.81
N LEU A 438 -15.54 14.27 2.28
CA LEU A 438 -14.89 12.99 2.61
C LEU A 438 -13.43 12.94 2.15
N ILE A 439 -13.14 13.36 0.91
CA ILE A 439 -11.82 13.20 0.31
C ILE A 439 -10.77 14.06 1.05
N PRO A 440 -10.99 15.37 1.30
CA PRO A 440 -10.06 16.16 2.10
C PRO A 440 -9.98 15.68 3.55
N ALA A 441 -11.09 15.29 4.17
CA ALA A 441 -11.07 14.78 5.55
C ALA A 441 -10.22 13.51 5.69
N ALA A 442 -10.37 12.57 4.74
CA ALA A 442 -9.54 11.36 4.68
C ALA A 442 -8.05 11.72 4.49
N ALA A 443 -7.73 12.62 3.55
CA ALA A 443 -6.35 13.05 3.31
C ALA A 443 -5.71 13.69 4.56
N VAL A 444 -6.43 14.60 5.23
CA VAL A 444 -5.98 15.25 6.47
C VAL A 444 -5.80 14.22 7.59
N GLY A 445 -6.74 13.29 7.74
CA GLY A 445 -6.67 12.22 8.74
C GLY A 445 -5.42 11.33 8.58
N GLN A 446 -5.11 10.91 7.35
CA GLN A 446 -3.92 10.10 7.05
C GLN A 446 -2.61 10.84 7.40
N VAL A 447 -2.51 12.12 7.01
CA VAL A 447 -1.34 12.95 7.32
C VAL A 447 -1.23 13.18 8.83
N LEU A 448 -2.33 13.53 9.50
CA LEU A 448 -2.36 13.82 10.93
C LEU A 448 -1.96 12.58 11.75
N GLY A 449 -2.45 11.39 11.39
CA GLY A 449 -2.05 10.14 12.02
C GLY A 449 -0.53 9.91 11.94
N GLY A 450 0.05 10.11 10.76
CA GLY A 450 1.51 10.03 10.57
C GLY A 450 2.28 11.10 11.36
N VAL A 451 1.79 12.33 11.39
CA VAL A 451 2.39 13.45 12.15
C VAL A 451 2.38 13.18 13.64
N ILE A 452 1.27 12.69 14.21
CA ILE A 452 1.16 12.38 15.64
C ILE A 452 2.18 11.30 16.04
N VAL A 453 2.21 10.17 15.31
CA VAL A 453 3.16 9.08 15.58
C VAL A 453 4.60 9.58 15.49
N SER A 454 4.90 10.43 14.51
CA SER A 454 6.24 10.97 14.29
C SER A 454 6.68 11.99 15.34
N ARG A 455 5.81 12.94 15.68
CA ARG A 455 6.09 14.02 16.62
C ARG A 455 6.28 13.52 18.04
N PHE A 456 5.41 12.61 18.48
CA PHE A 456 5.50 12.03 19.81
C PHE A 456 6.44 10.81 19.88
N LYS A 457 7.05 10.41 18.76
CA LYS A 457 7.95 9.25 18.65
C LYS A 457 7.35 8.01 19.33
N LEU A 458 6.09 7.72 19.02
CA LEU A 458 5.34 6.67 19.70
C LEU A 458 5.97 5.30 19.44
N GLU A 459 6.24 4.56 20.51
CA GLU A 459 6.62 3.15 20.43
C GLU A 459 5.42 2.27 20.07
N CYS A 460 5.64 1.03 19.62
CA CYS A 460 4.60 0.11 19.17
C CYS A 460 3.42 -0.01 20.15
N LYS A 461 3.70 -0.09 21.47
CA LYS A 461 2.66 -0.15 22.51
C LYS A 461 1.77 1.10 22.52
N ASN A 462 2.36 2.28 22.34
CA ASN A 462 1.63 3.55 22.33
C ASN A 462 0.90 3.78 21.00
N ILE A 463 1.44 3.28 19.88
CA ILE A 463 0.75 3.27 18.58
C ILE A 463 -0.54 2.45 18.67
N ILE A 464 -0.48 1.24 19.24
CA ILE A 464 -1.67 0.38 19.40
C ILE A 464 -2.72 1.07 20.31
N LYS A 465 -2.29 1.66 21.43
CA LYS A 465 -3.21 2.43 22.30
C LYS A 465 -3.86 3.60 21.57
N PHE A 466 -3.07 4.36 20.80
CA PHE A 466 -3.59 5.47 20.01
C PHE A 466 -4.63 5.00 18.98
N SER A 467 -4.35 3.90 18.27
CA SER A 467 -5.31 3.29 17.35
C SER A 467 -6.62 2.90 18.05
N LEU A 468 -6.55 2.25 19.23
CA LEU A 468 -7.74 1.86 19.98
C LEU A 468 -8.57 3.06 20.43
N ILE A 469 -7.92 4.10 20.97
CA ILE A 469 -8.59 5.34 21.37
C ILE A 469 -9.27 5.99 20.16
N SER A 470 -8.58 6.06 19.02
CA SER A 470 -9.14 6.61 17.78
C SER A 470 -10.35 5.83 17.29
N SER A 471 -10.31 4.49 17.35
CA SER A 471 -11.46 3.65 16.99
C SER A 471 -12.65 3.85 17.92
N ILE A 472 -12.43 3.97 19.23
CA ILE A 472 -13.51 4.25 20.20
C ILE A 472 -14.15 5.60 19.93
N ILE A 473 -13.34 6.64 19.67
CA ILE A 473 -13.84 7.97 19.30
C ILE A 473 -14.65 7.89 18.00
N SER A 474 -14.16 7.18 16.98
CA SER A 474 -14.88 6.98 15.72
C SER A 474 -16.25 6.34 15.94
N VAL A 475 -16.34 5.25 16.72
CA VAL A 475 -17.61 4.59 17.06
C VAL A 475 -18.55 5.55 17.80
N ALA A 476 -18.04 6.28 18.80
CA ALA A 476 -18.85 7.26 19.54
C ALA A 476 -19.42 8.36 18.63
N LEU A 477 -18.62 8.89 17.71
CA LEU A 477 -19.06 9.89 16.73
C LEU A 477 -20.07 9.31 15.73
N THR A 478 -19.86 8.09 15.23
CA THR A 478 -20.82 7.45 14.31
C THR A 478 -22.15 7.11 14.97
N THR A 479 -22.18 6.93 16.29
CA THR A 479 -23.42 6.69 17.05
C THR A 479 -24.39 7.88 16.94
N VAL A 480 -23.87 9.10 16.68
CA VAL A 480 -24.71 10.29 16.44
C VAL A 480 -25.69 10.06 15.28
N PHE A 481 -25.31 9.31 14.23
CA PHE A 481 -26.21 9.01 13.12
C PHE A 481 -27.43 8.16 13.52
N ILE A 482 -27.35 7.40 14.61
CA ILE A 482 -28.49 6.62 15.13
C ILE A 482 -29.51 7.55 15.82
N PHE A 483 -29.04 8.61 16.46
CA PHE A 483 -29.87 9.51 17.26
C PHE A 483 -30.31 10.77 16.50
N ALA A 484 -29.55 11.21 15.51
CA ALA A 484 -29.89 12.36 14.68
C ALA A 484 -31.09 12.04 13.79
N ARG A 485 -32.28 12.54 14.17
CA ARG A 485 -33.46 12.50 13.32
C ARG A 485 -33.50 13.78 12.47
N CYS A 486 -33.45 13.62 11.16
CA CYS A 486 -33.85 14.67 10.23
C CYS A 486 -35.32 14.44 9.83
N GLY A 487 -36.09 15.52 9.70
CA GLY A 487 -37.43 15.42 9.13
C GLY A 487 -37.31 15.06 7.65
N ASN A 488 -38.17 14.16 7.16
CA ASN A 488 -38.30 13.96 5.71
C ASN A 488 -39.01 15.18 5.11
N ASP A 489 -38.62 15.56 3.90
CA ASP A 489 -39.39 16.54 3.15
C ASP A 489 -40.85 16.08 2.97
N PRO A 490 -41.83 17.00 3.04
CA PRO A 490 -43.23 16.65 2.86
C PRO A 490 -43.47 16.13 1.44
N PHE A 491 -43.75 14.82 1.33
CA PHE A 491 -44.12 14.19 0.07
C PHE A 491 -45.64 14.29 -0.13
N ALA A 492 -46.07 14.96 -1.20
CA ALA A 492 -47.49 15.09 -1.52
C ALA A 492 -48.12 13.70 -1.73
N GLY A 493 -49.23 13.44 -1.04
CA GLY A 493 -49.94 12.15 -1.04
C GLY A 493 -49.44 11.12 -0.03
N VAL A 494 -48.35 11.38 0.70
CA VAL A 494 -47.83 10.48 1.76
C VAL A 494 -47.70 11.22 3.09
N SER A 495 -47.04 12.38 3.08
CA SER A 495 -46.72 13.17 4.27
C SER A 495 -47.47 14.52 4.30
N ALA A 496 -47.98 14.98 3.16
CA ALA A 496 -48.79 16.20 3.00
C ALA A 496 -49.91 15.98 1.97
N LEU A 497 -51.01 16.71 2.08
CA LEU A 497 -52.11 16.65 1.11
C LEU A 497 -51.66 17.30 -0.21
N TYR A 498 -52.17 16.81 -1.35
CA TYR A 498 -51.85 17.39 -2.67
C TYR A 498 -52.21 18.88 -2.80
N ASN A 499 -53.09 19.40 -1.92
CA ASN A 499 -53.58 20.78 -1.93
C ASN A 499 -52.96 21.67 -0.83
N GLY A 500 -51.87 21.25 -0.19
CA GLY A 500 -51.20 21.98 0.90
C GLY A 500 -51.31 21.26 2.22
#